data_AF-A0A8X6W4M1-F1
#
_entry.id   AF-A0A8X6W4M1-F1
#
_cell.length_a   1.000
_cell.length_b   1.000
_cell.length_c   1.000
_cell.angle_alpha   90.00
_cell.angle_beta   90.00
_cell.angle_gamma   90.00
#
_symmetry.space_group_name_H-M   'P 1'
#
loop_
_entity.id
_entity.type
_entity.pdbx_description
1 polymer ?
#
loop_
_entity_poly.entity_id
_entity_poly.type
_entity_poly.pdbx_seq_one_letter_code
_entity_poly.pdbx_strand_id
1 'polypeptide(L)'
;MLKPLLINKSLRPRALKGKDLKQLPVHWMANSKAWMTTAIFTEWFNNCFVPEVEAYMKEKYLDFKVLLTVDNAASHPQLEHPNVQLVFLPPNTTSLIQPLDQDLTVDGVVGLEGDNDEEKKSTPLTGKLIQEGLQLCSKLENHNDPNSERASKLQRELQNCMSGYRELYKKMKESSSQSLTTDYIVRKGRATQNENEVFENP
;
A
#
# COMPACT_ATOMS: atom_id res chain seq x y z
N MET A 1 -10.98 13.88 23.21
CA MET A 1 -10.65 12.87 22.17
C MET A 1 -11.75 12.96 21.12
N LEU A 2 -11.40 13.12 19.84
CA LEU A 2 -12.38 13.20 18.74
C LEU A 2 -12.93 11.80 18.44
N LYS A 3 -14.25 11.67 18.26
CA LYS A 3 -14.86 10.37 17.99
C LYS A 3 -14.80 10.08 16.48
N PRO A 4 -14.34 8.90 16.05
CA PRO A 4 -14.39 8.51 14.65
C PRO A 4 -15.84 8.27 14.21
N LEU A 5 -16.10 8.44 12.91
CA LEU A 5 -17.37 8.08 12.29
C LEU A 5 -17.35 6.60 11.89
N LEU A 6 -18.41 5.88 12.23
CA LEU A 6 -18.66 4.51 11.81
C LEU A 6 -19.99 4.44 11.05
N ILE A 7 -19.94 3.93 9.82
CA ILE A 7 -21.11 3.77 8.96
C ILE A 7 -21.45 2.28 8.86
N ASN A 8 -22.68 1.91 9.21
CA ASN A 8 -23.16 0.53 9.12
C ASN A 8 -24.29 0.37 8.11
N LYS A 9 -24.54 -0.87 7.65
CA LYS A 9 -25.69 -1.23 6.81
C LYS A 9 -27.03 -0.97 7.50
N SER A 10 -27.07 -1.14 8.82
CA SER A 10 -28.26 -0.98 9.63
C SER A 10 -28.03 0.02 10.76
N LEU A 11 -29.01 0.88 11.00
CA LEU A 11 -29.03 1.78 12.15
C LEU A 11 -29.01 1.01 13.48
N ARG A 12 -29.58 -0.20 13.50
CA ARG A 12 -29.60 -1.10 14.67
C ARG A 12 -29.20 -2.52 14.27
N PRO A 13 -27.90 -2.85 14.27
CA PRO A 13 -27.44 -4.20 13.97
C PRO A 13 -27.94 -5.20 15.01
N ARG A 14 -28.29 -6.40 14.55
CA ARG A 14 -28.71 -7.50 15.46
C ARG A 14 -27.62 -7.84 16.48
N ALA A 15 -26.34 -7.74 16.10
CA ALA A 15 -25.20 -8.00 16.98
C ALA A 15 -25.11 -7.02 18.18
N LEU A 16 -25.68 -5.82 18.06
CA LEU A 16 -25.67 -4.79 19.10
C LEU A 16 -27.05 -4.62 19.76
N LYS A 17 -27.92 -5.63 19.67
CA LYS A 17 -29.26 -5.59 20.28
C LYS A 17 -29.14 -5.38 21.80
N GLY A 18 -29.89 -4.42 22.33
CA GLY A 18 -29.87 -4.07 23.75
C GLY A 18 -28.67 -3.22 24.19
N LYS A 19 -27.81 -2.79 23.27
CA LYS A 19 -26.76 -1.79 23.54
C LYS A 19 -27.24 -0.40 23.13
N ASP A 20 -26.88 0.59 23.93
CA ASP A 20 -27.05 1.99 23.57
C ASP A 20 -25.90 2.42 22.67
N LEU A 21 -26.20 2.60 21.38
CA LEU A 21 -25.21 3.01 20.38
C LEU A 21 -24.62 4.39 20.68
N LYS A 22 -25.31 5.24 21.46
CA LYS A 22 -24.81 6.56 21.85
C LYS A 22 -23.66 6.48 22.88
N GLN A 23 -23.54 5.37 23.59
CA GLN A 23 -22.47 5.14 24.57
C GLN A 23 -21.19 4.65 23.91
N LEU A 24 -21.23 4.28 22.63
CA LEU A 24 -20.04 3.88 21.90
C LEU A 24 -19.13 5.10 21.69
N PRO A 25 -17.80 4.92 21.71
CA PRO A 25 -16.85 6.00 21.48
C PRO A 25 -16.74 6.40 19.99
N VAL A 26 -17.83 6.27 19.22
CA VAL A 26 -17.90 6.53 17.77
C VAL A 26 -19.19 7.29 17.44
N HIS A 27 -19.17 8.08 16.37
CA HIS A 27 -20.40 8.57 15.75
C HIS A 27 -20.99 7.45 14.92
N TRP A 28 -22.20 7.02 15.26
CA TRP A 28 -22.87 5.92 14.58
C TRP A 28 -23.85 6.44 13.53
N MET A 29 -23.60 6.14 12.27
CA MET A 29 -24.49 6.45 11.15
C MET A 29 -24.79 5.19 10.34
N ALA A 30 -25.82 5.23 9.51
CA ALA A 30 -26.20 4.07 8.71
C ALA A 30 -26.58 4.41 7.28
N ASN A 31 -26.14 3.56 6.36
CA ASN A 31 -26.47 3.55 4.95
C ASN A 31 -26.58 2.10 4.51
N SER A 32 -27.56 1.73 3.69
CA SER A 32 -27.78 0.32 3.26
C SER A 32 -26.54 -0.33 2.63
N LYS A 33 -25.69 0.47 1.97
CA LYS A 33 -24.43 0.03 1.37
C LYS A 33 -23.22 0.05 2.32
N ALA A 34 -23.37 0.62 3.53
CA ALA A 34 -22.30 0.88 4.49
C ALA A 34 -21.13 1.72 3.95
N TRP A 35 -21.39 2.56 2.94
CA TRP A 35 -20.42 3.51 2.40
C TRP A 35 -20.80 4.94 2.74
N MET A 36 -19.80 5.83 2.70
CA MET A 36 -19.99 7.27 2.82
C MET A 36 -20.91 7.80 1.72
N THR A 37 -21.75 8.76 2.07
CA THR A 37 -22.53 9.54 1.11
C THR A 37 -22.36 11.02 1.41
N THR A 38 -22.63 11.87 0.43
CA THR A 38 -22.65 13.33 0.59
C THR A 38 -23.51 13.78 1.76
N ALA A 39 -24.67 13.15 1.95
CA ALA A 39 -25.57 13.46 3.06
C ALA A 39 -24.96 13.10 4.42
N ILE A 40 -24.39 11.89 4.54
CA ILE A 40 -23.75 11.43 5.78
C ILE A 40 -22.53 12.29 6.10
N PHE A 41 -21.71 12.60 5.10
CA PHE A 41 -20.53 13.45 5.29
C PHE A 41 -20.93 14.84 5.75
N THR A 42 -21.95 15.45 5.13
CA THR A 42 -22.45 16.78 5.50
C THR A 42 -23.04 16.78 6.90
N GLU A 43 -23.82 15.75 7.26
CA GLU A 43 -24.39 15.61 8.60
C GLU A 43 -23.28 15.46 9.65
N TRP A 44 -22.32 14.58 9.41
CA TRP A 44 -21.18 14.36 10.30
C TRP A 44 -20.31 15.62 10.44
N PHE A 45 -20.02 16.30 9.34
CA PHE A 45 -19.18 17.50 9.35
C PHE A 45 -19.77 18.58 10.26
N ASN A 46 -21.05 18.90 10.07
CA ASN A 46 -21.72 19.99 10.78
C ASN A 46 -22.09 19.63 12.22
N ASN A 47 -22.59 18.41 12.46
CA ASN A 47 -23.19 18.05 13.75
C ASN A 47 -22.22 17.32 14.68
N CYS A 48 -21.12 16.76 14.15
CA CYS A 48 -20.18 15.95 14.90
C CYS A 48 -18.78 16.56 14.88
N PHE A 49 -18.17 16.70 13.70
CA PHE A 49 -16.78 17.10 13.56
C PHE A 49 -16.52 18.52 14.05
N VAL A 50 -17.23 19.52 13.51
CA VAL A 50 -17.04 20.93 13.84
C VAL A 50 -17.19 21.17 15.36
N PRO A 51 -18.29 20.75 16.03
CA PRO A 51 -18.46 20.97 17.46
C PRO A 51 -17.41 20.27 18.32
N GLU A 52 -17.02 19.03 17.98
CA GLU A 52 -16.04 18.28 18.76
C GLU A 52 -14.64 18.87 18.65
N VAL A 53 -14.25 19.34 17.46
CA VAL A 53 -12.97 19.99 17.24
C VAL A 53 -12.91 21.35 17.92
N GLU A 54 -13.98 22.15 17.83
CA GLU A 54 -14.06 23.42 18.54
C GLU A 54 -13.92 23.23 20.06
N ALA A 55 -14.66 22.26 20.63
CA ALA A 55 -14.56 21.92 22.04
C ALA A 55 -13.14 21.44 22.42
N TYR A 56 -12.52 20.63 21.57
CA TYR A 56 -11.14 20.16 21.78
C TYR A 56 -10.13 21.30 21.75
N MET A 57 -10.21 22.21 20.77
CA MET A 57 -9.32 23.36 20.68
C MET A 57 -9.47 24.27 21.90
N LYS A 58 -10.71 24.51 22.34
CA LYS A 58 -11.00 25.26 23.57
C LYS A 58 -10.40 24.59 24.81
N GLU A 59 -10.52 23.27 24.94
CA GLU A 59 -9.90 22.50 26.03
C GLU A 59 -8.36 22.64 26.03
N LYS A 60 -7.76 22.73 24.85
CA LYS A 60 -6.30 22.89 24.67
C LYS A 60 -5.83 24.34 24.69
N TYR A 61 -6.71 25.31 24.90
CA TYR A 61 -6.40 26.74 24.83
C TYR A 61 -5.76 27.13 23.49
N LEU A 62 -6.23 26.52 22.40
CA LEU A 62 -5.81 26.80 21.03
C LEU A 62 -6.89 27.59 20.29
N ASP A 63 -6.47 28.41 19.32
CA ASP A 63 -7.41 29.08 18.42
C ASP A 63 -8.13 28.08 17.53
N PHE A 64 -9.43 28.31 17.31
CA PHE A 64 -10.22 27.46 16.42
C PHE A 64 -9.92 27.79 14.95
N LYS A 65 -8.90 27.14 14.40
CA LYS A 65 -8.55 27.11 12.98
C LYS A 65 -8.04 25.73 12.61
N VAL A 66 -8.78 25.02 11.78
CA VAL A 66 -8.51 23.60 11.49
C VAL A 66 -8.46 23.35 9.99
N LEU A 67 -7.49 22.53 9.57
CA LEU A 67 -7.41 21.98 8.23
C LEU A 67 -7.90 20.52 8.28
N LEU A 68 -9.00 20.22 7.59
CA LEU A 68 -9.49 18.86 7.42
C LEU A 68 -9.06 18.35 6.04
N THR A 69 -8.19 17.34 6.02
CA THR A 69 -7.78 16.67 4.78
C THR A 69 -8.68 15.46 4.51
N VAL A 70 -9.28 15.40 3.33
CA VAL A 70 -10.17 14.30 2.89
C VAL A 70 -9.72 13.76 1.54
N ASP A 71 -10.03 12.50 1.26
CA ASP A 71 -9.89 11.92 -0.06
C ASP A 71 -10.84 12.58 -1.07
N ASN A 72 -10.38 12.62 -2.32
CA ASN A 72 -11.15 13.13 -3.44
C ASN A 72 -12.16 12.08 -3.94
N ALA A 73 -13.22 11.90 -3.16
CA ALA A 73 -14.34 11.03 -3.50
C ALA A 73 -15.62 11.86 -3.73
N ALA A 74 -16.49 11.39 -4.62
CA ALA A 74 -17.77 12.05 -4.91
C ALA A 74 -18.69 12.19 -3.67
N SER A 75 -18.46 11.36 -2.64
CA SER A 75 -19.16 11.44 -1.36
C SER A 75 -18.74 12.63 -0.49
N HIS A 76 -17.67 13.35 -0.85
CA HIS A 76 -17.13 14.46 -0.07
C HIS A 76 -17.40 15.79 -0.80
N PRO A 77 -18.55 16.44 -0.54
CA PRO A 77 -18.82 17.75 -1.10
C PRO A 77 -17.85 18.79 -0.54
N GLN A 78 -17.59 19.85 -1.33
CA GLN A 78 -16.98 21.05 -0.78
C GLN A 78 -17.95 21.66 0.25
N LEU A 79 -17.54 21.70 1.51
CA LEU A 79 -18.25 22.37 2.59
C LEU A 79 -17.46 23.60 3.02
N GLU A 80 -18.18 24.67 3.35
CA GLU A 80 -17.59 25.92 3.82
C GLU A 80 -17.86 26.11 5.31
N HIS A 81 -16.82 26.50 6.03
CA HIS A 81 -16.92 26.90 7.43
C HIS A 81 -15.86 27.97 7.71
N PRO A 82 -16.16 29.06 8.43
CA PRO A 82 -15.24 30.18 8.63
C PRO A 82 -13.91 29.78 9.29
N ASN A 83 -13.93 28.71 10.07
CA ASN A 83 -12.79 28.24 10.87
C ASN A 83 -12.26 26.85 10.48
N VAL A 84 -12.88 26.20 9.49
CA VAL A 84 -12.47 24.88 9.03
C VAL A 84 -12.26 24.91 7.52
N GLN A 85 -11.02 24.66 7.10
CA GLN A 85 -10.65 24.53 5.71
C GLN A 85 -10.66 23.06 5.30
N LEU A 86 -11.44 22.71 4.28
CA LEU A 86 -11.46 21.38 3.69
C LEU A 86 -10.45 21.32 2.54
N VAL A 87 -9.52 20.36 2.58
CA VAL A 87 -8.54 20.12 1.52
C VAL A 87 -8.66 18.69 1.01
N PHE A 88 -8.83 18.55 -0.31
CA PHE A 88 -8.90 17.27 -0.97
C PHE A 88 -7.51 16.79 -1.35
N LEU A 89 -7.23 15.52 -1.05
CA LEU A 89 -6.03 14.84 -1.53
C LEU A 89 -6.07 14.71 -3.06
N PRO A 90 -4.90 14.64 -3.73
CA PRO A 90 -4.88 14.47 -5.18
C PRO A 90 -5.65 13.21 -5.63
N PRO A 91 -6.24 13.22 -6.84
CA PRO A 91 -6.84 12.02 -7.41
C PRO A 91 -5.83 10.85 -7.42
N ASN A 92 -6.30 9.63 -7.13
CA ASN A 92 -5.51 8.40 -7.18
C ASN A 92 -4.36 8.25 -6.16
N THR A 93 -4.34 9.01 -5.06
CA THR A 93 -3.39 8.77 -3.95
C THR A 93 -3.90 7.78 -2.90
N THR A 94 -5.11 7.23 -3.09
CA THR A 94 -5.82 6.39 -2.11
C THR A 94 -5.00 5.17 -1.71
N SER A 95 -4.46 4.42 -2.67
CA SER A 95 -3.66 3.22 -2.41
C SER A 95 -2.24 3.48 -1.87
N LEU A 96 -1.70 4.70 -2.04
CA LEU A 96 -0.34 5.03 -1.59
C LEU A 96 -0.32 5.69 -0.20
N ILE A 97 -1.34 6.48 0.13
CA ILE A 97 -1.36 7.35 1.31
C ILE A 97 -2.39 6.88 2.36
N GLN A 98 -3.39 6.07 1.99
CA GLN A 98 -4.36 5.60 2.96
C GLN A 98 -3.93 4.26 3.59
N PRO A 99 -3.61 4.24 4.89
CA PRO A 99 -3.38 2.98 5.60
C PRO A 99 -4.64 2.12 5.72
N LEU A 100 -5.84 2.68 5.47
CA LEU A 100 -7.11 1.95 5.48
C LEU A 100 -7.38 1.17 4.18
N ASP A 101 -6.87 1.66 3.05
CA ASP A 101 -6.97 0.98 1.74
C ASP A 101 -5.80 0.00 1.49
N GLN A 102 -4.83 -0.04 2.41
CA GLN A 102 -3.78 -1.07 2.41
C GLN A 102 -4.30 -2.33 3.10
N ASP A 103 -5.26 -3.01 2.46
CA ASP A 103 -5.82 -4.21 3.04
C ASP A 103 -4.83 -5.38 3.00
N LEU A 104 -4.67 -5.98 4.18
CA LEU A 104 -4.29 -7.38 4.39
C LEU A 104 -5.38 -8.25 3.76
N THR A 105 -5.17 -8.68 2.51
CA THR A 105 -5.94 -9.79 1.94
C THR A 105 -5.62 -11.06 2.73
N VAL A 106 -6.45 -11.36 3.74
CA VAL A 106 -6.59 -12.72 4.25
C VAL A 106 -7.58 -13.42 3.35
N ASP A 107 -7.07 -14.38 2.56
CA ASP A 107 -7.87 -15.27 1.74
C ASP A 107 -8.93 -15.99 2.59
N GLY A 108 -10.20 -15.80 2.24
CA GLY A 108 -11.29 -16.58 2.81
C GLY A 108 -12.69 -16.06 2.52
N VAL A 109 -13.33 -16.70 1.52
CA VAL A 109 -14.79 -16.92 1.38
C VAL A 109 -15.60 -15.91 0.53
N VAL A 110 -15.70 -16.28 -0.77
CA VAL A 110 -16.80 -16.18 -1.77
C VAL A 110 -17.61 -14.88 -1.97
N GLY A 111 -17.39 -14.29 -3.17
CA GLY A 111 -18.37 -14.21 -4.26
C GLY A 111 -19.42 -13.09 -4.23
N LEU A 112 -19.35 -12.17 -5.21
CA LEU A 112 -20.26 -12.05 -6.38
C LEU A 112 -19.86 -10.82 -7.24
N GLU A 113 -20.12 -10.94 -8.54
CA GLU A 113 -19.46 -10.29 -9.70
C GLU A 113 -19.98 -8.88 -10.11
N GLY A 114 -19.17 -8.19 -10.94
CA GLY A 114 -19.52 -7.11 -11.90
C GLY A 114 -19.24 -5.68 -11.41
N ASP A 115 -18.48 -4.79 -12.05
CA ASP A 115 -17.99 -4.71 -13.44
C ASP A 115 -16.76 -3.77 -13.54
N ASN A 116 -15.87 -4.09 -14.49
CA ASN A 116 -14.87 -3.22 -15.14
C ASN A 116 -13.74 -2.61 -14.29
N ASP A 117 -12.82 -3.47 -13.86
CA ASP A 117 -11.42 -3.07 -13.71
C ASP A 117 -10.59 -3.88 -14.71
N GLU A 118 -9.77 -3.20 -15.51
CA GLU A 118 -8.69 -3.85 -16.25
C GLU A 118 -7.89 -4.69 -15.26
N GLU A 119 -8.07 -6.00 -15.35
CA GLU A 119 -7.28 -7.00 -14.65
C GLU A 119 -5.81 -6.71 -15.02
N LYS A 120 -5.09 -6.00 -14.14
CA LYS A 120 -3.64 -5.89 -14.19
C LYS A 120 -3.12 -7.30 -14.04
N LYS A 121 -2.95 -7.99 -15.17
CA LYS A 121 -2.22 -9.25 -15.27
C LYS A 121 -0.94 -9.05 -14.47
N SER A 122 -0.80 -9.79 -13.38
CA SER A 122 0.40 -9.79 -12.58
C SER A 122 1.55 -10.14 -13.52
N THR A 123 2.35 -9.16 -13.89
CA THR A 123 3.53 -9.40 -14.71
C THR A 123 4.41 -10.35 -13.91
N PRO A 124 4.75 -11.54 -14.44
CA PRO A 124 5.57 -12.49 -13.71
C PRO A 124 6.83 -11.80 -13.22
N LEU A 125 7.17 -12.00 -11.95
CA LEU A 125 8.34 -11.35 -11.35
C LEU A 125 9.60 -11.91 -12.04
N THR A 126 10.11 -11.20 -13.04
CA THR A 126 11.32 -11.58 -13.78
C THR A 126 12.53 -10.90 -13.15
N GLY A 127 13.70 -11.53 -13.19
CA GLY A 127 14.89 -10.87 -12.64
C GLY A 127 15.34 -9.64 -13.42
N LYS A 128 14.86 -9.43 -14.66
CA LYS A 128 15.03 -8.15 -15.36
C LYS A 128 14.28 -7.03 -14.63
N LEU A 129 13.03 -7.28 -14.23
CA LEU A 129 12.22 -6.33 -13.45
C LEU A 129 12.83 -6.07 -12.08
N ILE A 130 13.35 -7.11 -11.41
CA ILE A 130 14.06 -6.97 -10.13
C ILE A 130 15.35 -6.13 -10.30
N GLN A 131 16.09 -6.33 -11.39
CA GLN A 131 17.30 -5.56 -11.68
C GLN A 131 17.01 -4.08 -11.94
N GLU A 132 15.99 -3.78 -12.74
CA GLU A 132 15.55 -2.41 -13.02
C GLU A 132 15.11 -1.70 -11.73
N GLY A 133 14.36 -2.38 -10.86
CA GLY A 133 14.00 -1.88 -9.53
C GLY A 133 15.21 -1.57 -8.64
N LEU A 134 16.19 -2.47 -8.60
CA LEU A 134 17.43 -2.25 -7.85
C LEU A 134 18.23 -1.05 -8.37
N GLN A 135 18.27 -0.81 -9.67
CA GLN A 135 18.94 0.36 -10.26
C GLN A 135 18.25 1.67 -9.89
N LEU A 136 16.91 1.69 -9.82
CA LEU A 136 16.16 2.87 -9.37
C LEU A 136 16.43 3.18 -7.90
N CYS A 137 16.45 2.16 -7.03
CA CYS A 137 16.78 2.34 -5.63
C CYS A 137 18.17 2.94 -5.44
N SER A 138 19.18 2.48 -6.18
CA SER A 138 20.52 3.07 -6.13
C SER A 138 20.57 4.53 -6.62
N LYS A 139 19.68 4.96 -7.51
CA LYS A 139 19.57 6.39 -7.88
C LYS A 139 18.95 7.21 -6.75
N LEU A 140 17.97 6.66 -6.05
CA LEU A 140 17.30 7.30 -4.91
C LEU A 140 18.25 7.43 -3.70
N GLU A 141 19.08 6.42 -3.44
CA GLU A 141 20.11 6.46 -2.39
C GLU A 141 21.13 7.61 -2.57
N ASN A 142 21.33 8.07 -3.81
CA ASN A 142 22.28 9.13 -4.17
C ASN A 142 21.63 10.51 -4.32
N HIS A 143 20.35 10.66 -3.97
CA HIS A 143 19.68 11.95 -4.06
C HIS A 143 20.19 12.92 -2.99
N ASN A 144 20.58 14.13 -3.38
CA ASN A 144 21.25 15.09 -2.51
C ASN A 144 20.23 15.75 -1.53
N ASP A 145 20.06 15.16 -0.35
CA ASP A 145 19.27 15.72 0.73
C ASP A 145 20.16 16.63 1.62
N PRO A 146 19.81 17.92 1.81
CA PRO A 146 20.60 18.85 2.61
C PRO A 146 20.64 18.52 4.10
N ASN A 147 19.80 17.60 4.59
CA ASN A 147 19.83 17.08 5.96
C ASN A 147 20.43 15.67 6.00
N SER A 148 21.64 15.55 6.56
CA SER A 148 22.39 14.28 6.57
C SER A 148 21.74 13.20 7.43
N GLU A 149 21.00 13.56 8.48
CA GLU A 149 20.37 12.60 9.38
C GLU A 149 19.16 11.93 8.71
N ARG A 150 18.34 12.73 8.02
CA ARG A 150 17.22 12.24 7.20
C ARG A 150 17.73 11.39 6.03
N ALA A 151 18.77 11.86 5.34
CA ALA A 151 19.42 11.11 4.26
C ALA A 151 19.89 9.73 4.72
N SER A 152 20.59 9.68 5.87
CA SER A 152 21.12 8.44 6.44
C SER A 152 20.02 7.48 6.88
N LYS A 153 18.92 8.01 7.46
CA LYS A 153 17.77 7.19 7.85
C LYS A 153 17.08 6.57 6.63
N LEU A 154 16.86 7.36 5.59
CA LEU A 154 16.28 6.90 4.33
C LEU A 154 17.16 5.82 3.68
N GLN A 155 18.47 6.05 3.62
CA GLN A 155 19.41 5.08 3.05
C GLN A 155 19.35 3.74 3.79
N ARG A 156 19.33 3.77 5.13
CA ARG A 156 19.26 2.55 5.95
C ARG A 156 17.96 1.78 5.74
N GLU A 157 16.82 2.47 5.74
CA GLU A 157 15.51 1.83 5.55
C GLU A 157 15.38 1.25 4.13
N LEU A 158 15.87 1.98 3.12
CA LEU A 158 15.89 1.54 1.74
C LEU A 158 16.79 0.32 1.54
N GLN A 159 18.00 0.31 2.14
CA GLN A 159 18.88 -0.86 2.12
C GLN A 159 18.24 -2.09 2.77
N ASN A 160 17.60 -1.90 3.92
CA ASN A 160 16.90 -2.98 4.61
C ASN A 160 15.77 -3.56 3.75
N CYS A 161 14.94 -2.68 3.16
CA CYS A 161 13.84 -3.08 2.27
C CYS A 161 14.36 -3.83 1.02
N MET A 162 15.45 -3.36 0.41
CA MET A 162 15.97 -3.92 -0.84
C MET A 162 16.85 -5.16 -0.65
N SER A 163 17.26 -5.48 0.57
CA SER A 163 18.16 -6.62 0.88
C SER A 163 17.63 -7.95 0.34
N GLY A 164 16.36 -8.27 0.59
CA GLY A 164 15.72 -9.50 0.12
C GLY A 164 15.65 -9.59 -1.41
N TYR A 165 15.38 -8.48 -2.09
CA TYR A 165 15.37 -8.43 -3.56
C TYR A 165 16.75 -8.63 -4.17
N ARG A 166 17.82 -8.14 -3.52
CA ARG A 166 19.21 -8.38 -3.94
C ARG A 166 19.57 -9.86 -3.85
N GLU A 167 19.16 -10.53 -2.77
CA GLU A 167 19.38 -11.97 -2.60
C GLU A 167 18.62 -12.79 -3.63
N LEU A 168 17.36 -12.45 -3.89
CA LEU A 168 16.54 -13.10 -4.91
C LEU A 168 17.15 -12.95 -6.31
N TYR A 169 17.58 -11.74 -6.65
CA TYR A 169 18.27 -11.49 -7.92
C TYR A 169 19.57 -12.30 -8.04
N LYS A 170 20.37 -12.37 -6.97
CA LYS A 170 21.62 -13.14 -6.93
C LYS A 170 21.36 -14.64 -7.14
N LYS A 171 20.39 -15.21 -6.42
CA LYS A 171 19.96 -16.61 -6.58
C LYS A 171 19.49 -16.90 -8.00
N MET A 172 18.73 -15.99 -8.59
CA MET A 172 18.23 -16.16 -9.97
C MET A 172 19.38 -16.15 -10.99
N LYS A 173 20.37 -15.26 -10.80
CA LYS A 173 21.57 -15.18 -11.65
C LYS A 173 22.47 -16.42 -11.50
N GLU A 174 22.61 -16.94 -10.29
CA GLU A 174 23.36 -18.16 -9.99
C GLU A 174 22.67 -19.40 -10.58
N SER A 175 21.33 -19.48 -10.51
CA SER A 175 20.54 -20.56 -11.12
C SER A 175 20.61 -20.55 -12.66
N SER A 176 20.65 -19.38 -13.30
CA SER A 176 20.89 -19.26 -14.75
C SER A 176 22.35 -19.58 -15.16
N SER A 177 23.27 -19.75 -14.20
CA SER A 177 24.67 -20.08 -14.45
C SER A 177 25.01 -21.57 -14.22
N GLN A 178 24.03 -22.40 -13.86
CA GLN A 178 24.24 -23.84 -13.75
C GLN A 178 24.30 -24.45 -15.15
N SER A 179 25.47 -24.97 -15.54
CA SER A 179 25.63 -25.71 -16.79
C SER A 179 24.79 -26.98 -16.75
N LEU A 180 24.09 -27.29 -17.84
CA LEU A 180 23.32 -28.52 -17.95
C LEU A 180 24.27 -29.74 -17.83
N THR A 181 23.81 -30.85 -17.25
CA THR A 181 24.60 -32.09 -17.17
C THR A 181 25.10 -32.55 -18.55
N THR A 182 24.36 -32.21 -19.61
CA THR A 182 24.76 -32.42 -21.01
C THR A 182 26.04 -31.66 -21.40
N ASP A 183 26.27 -30.45 -20.88
CA ASP A 183 27.48 -29.67 -21.16
C ASP A 183 28.73 -30.28 -20.49
N TYR A 184 28.55 -30.94 -19.34
CA TYR A 184 29.61 -31.72 -18.68
C TYR A 184 29.96 -32.98 -19.48
N ILE A 185 28.96 -33.70 -19.98
CA ILE A 185 29.15 -34.91 -20.80
C ILE A 185 29.85 -34.57 -22.13
N VAL A 186 29.48 -33.47 -22.78
CA VAL A 186 30.11 -33.01 -24.03
C VAL A 186 31.58 -32.63 -23.82
N ARG A 187 31.94 -32.01 -22.70
CA ARG A 187 33.35 -31.72 -22.36
C ARG A 187 34.16 -32.99 -22.10
N LYS A 188 33.59 -33.98 -21.42
CA LYS A 188 34.27 -35.25 -21.14
C LYS A 188 34.45 -36.11 -22.40
N GLY A 189 33.46 -36.12 -23.30
CA GLY A 189 33.52 -36.83 -24.58
C GLY A 189 34.59 -36.28 -25.54
N ARG A 190 34.83 -34.96 -25.54
CA ARG A 190 35.92 -34.35 -26.32
C ARG A 190 37.31 -34.60 -25.75
N ALA A 191 37.45 -34.74 -24.43
CA ALA A 191 38.72 -35.11 -23.80
C ALA A 191 39.11 -36.57 -24.13
N THR A 192 38.14 -37.48 -24.20
CA THR A 192 38.38 -38.91 -24.51
C THR A 192 38.58 -39.20 -26.01
N GLN A 193 38.19 -38.29 -26.91
CA GLN A 193 38.44 -38.45 -28.35
C GLN A 193 39.87 -38.06 -28.75
N ASN A 194 40.52 -37.17 -28.01
CA ASN A 194 41.91 -36.75 -28.29
C ASN A 194 42.97 -37.74 -27.75
N GLU A 195 42.60 -38.70 -26.90
CA GLU A 195 43.53 -39.73 -26.41
C GLU A 195 43.54 -41.01 -27.28
N ASN A 196 42.55 -41.18 -28.17
CA ASN A 196 42.41 -42.38 -29.01
C ASN A 196 42.94 -42.22 -30.44
N GLU A 197 43.58 -41.09 -30.79
CA GLU A 197 44.16 -40.86 -32.13
C GLU A 197 45.69 -41.09 -32.22
N VAL A 198 46.34 -41.63 -31.17
CA VAL A 198 47.81 -41.77 -31.14
C VAL A 198 48.33 -43.20 -31.34
N PHE A 199 47.49 -44.24 -31.32
CA PHE A 199 47.98 -45.62 -31.51
C PHE A 199 47.02 -46.48 -32.34
N GLU A 200 47.23 -46.52 -33.65
CA GLU A 200 47.30 -47.74 -34.48
C GLU A 200 47.33 -47.38 -35.98
N ASN A 201 48.53 -47.34 -36.54
CA ASN A 201 48.81 -47.65 -37.95
C ASN A 201 50.32 -47.97 -38.08
N PRO A 202 50.72 -49.24 -38.17
CA PRO A 202 51.93 -49.61 -38.89
C PRO A 202 51.68 -49.71 -40.41
#